data_AF-A0A368DRV2-F1
#
_entry.id   AF-A0A368DRV2-F1
#
_cell.length_a   1.000
_cell.length_b   1.000
_cell.length_c   1.000
_cell.angle_alpha   90.00
_cell.angle_beta   90.00
_cell.angle_gamma   90.00
#
_symmetry.space_group_name_H-M   'P 1'
#
loop_
_entity.id
_entity.type
_entity.pdbx_description
1 polymer ?
#
loop_
_entity_poly.entity_id
_entity_poly.type
_entity_poly.pdbx_seq_one_letter_code
_entity_poly.pdbx_strand_id
1 'polypeptide(L)'
;LANNGVLSKETIAYTEDVLISTQDNELLLTHGTNDSYGAIYNQQIQGNKFTSIHVVSLELMKSESYRESMRSKGIEVPKRKSVDVQFFVELCRLNSNKGISISMTFPVAYLKPLADELIPYGLVLKTGSQKKLCASDLEDLWNHQLNKKNLTKFNSAESKNYARNYRPTEKILNDYYNSKQSNYYMKSIGVQKTKKKKPR
;
A
#
# COMPACT_ATOMS: atom_id res chain seq x y z
N LEU A 1 8.21 15.20 -16.30
CA LEU A 1 7.70 13.84 -16.01
C LEU A 1 6.20 13.72 -16.31
N ALA A 2 5.30 14.43 -15.62
CA ALA A 2 3.88 14.46 -16.00
C ALA A 2 3.60 15.21 -17.33
N ASN A 3 4.25 16.37 -17.54
CA ASN A 3 4.02 17.19 -18.75
C ASN A 3 4.73 16.68 -20.03
N ASN A 4 5.56 15.64 -19.91
CA ASN A 4 6.24 15.03 -21.07
C ASN A 4 5.54 13.72 -21.51
N GLY A 5 4.38 13.38 -20.93
CA GLY A 5 3.61 12.18 -21.28
C GLY A 5 4.15 10.85 -20.74
N VAL A 6 5.15 10.86 -19.85
CA VAL A 6 5.79 9.63 -19.34
C VAL A 6 4.97 8.97 -18.23
N LEU A 7 4.25 9.75 -17.42
CA LEU A 7 3.35 9.23 -16.38
C LEU A 7 1.92 9.70 -16.63
N SER A 8 0.99 8.75 -16.72
CA SER A 8 -0.44 9.05 -16.86
C SER A 8 -1.04 9.61 -15.56
N LYS A 9 -2.18 10.30 -15.68
CA LYS A 9 -2.90 10.82 -14.50
C LYS A 9 -3.39 9.68 -13.59
N GLU A 10 -3.70 8.54 -14.19
CA GLU A 10 -4.05 7.27 -13.54
C GLU A 10 -2.89 6.73 -12.71
N THR A 11 -1.68 6.67 -13.29
CA THR A 11 -0.47 6.25 -12.58
C THR A 11 -0.18 7.19 -11.42
N ILE A 12 -0.20 8.51 -11.64
CA ILE A 12 0.05 9.51 -10.60
C ILE A 12 -0.95 9.36 -9.44
N ALA A 13 -2.25 9.20 -9.73
CA ALA A 13 -3.26 9.03 -8.70
C ALA A 13 -3.12 7.68 -7.96
N TYR A 14 -2.75 6.62 -8.65
CA TYR A 14 -2.52 5.31 -8.04
C TYR A 14 -1.32 5.37 -7.07
N THR A 15 -0.19 5.88 -7.52
CA THR A 15 1.03 5.93 -6.71
C THR A 15 0.93 6.94 -5.55
N GLU A 16 0.01 7.90 -5.62
CA GLU A 16 -0.31 8.77 -4.49
C GLU A 16 -0.98 7.96 -3.37
N ASP A 17 -1.98 7.13 -3.72
CA ASP A 17 -2.62 6.22 -2.77
C ASP A 17 -1.65 5.16 -2.22
N VAL A 18 -0.67 4.70 -3.02
CA VAL A 18 0.41 3.81 -2.54
C VAL A 18 1.28 4.49 -1.47
N LEU A 19 1.68 5.74 -1.68
CA LEU A 19 2.45 6.50 -0.69
C LEU A 19 1.64 6.78 0.58
N ILE A 20 0.36 7.14 0.44
CA ILE A 20 -0.54 7.32 1.59
C ILE A 20 -0.69 6.00 2.36
N SER A 21 -0.81 4.86 1.66
CA SER A 21 -0.86 3.53 2.30
C SER A 21 0.45 3.13 3.00
N THR A 22 1.57 3.70 2.55
CA THR A 22 2.90 3.48 3.13
C THR A 22 3.12 4.30 4.39
N GLN A 23 2.33 5.35 4.61
CA GLN A 23 2.46 6.24 5.76
C GLN A 23 2.55 5.39 7.04
N ASP A 24 3.54 5.73 7.87
CA ASP A 24 4.04 5.00 9.07
C ASP A 24 5.15 3.95 8.85
N ASN A 25 5.55 3.67 7.60
CA ASN A 25 6.72 2.85 7.28
C ASN A 25 7.81 3.67 6.59
N GLU A 26 9.08 3.34 6.87
CA GLU A 26 10.24 4.03 6.32
C GLU A 26 10.52 3.64 4.87
N LEU A 27 10.23 2.40 4.46
CA LEU A 27 10.56 1.91 3.12
C LEU A 27 9.30 1.64 2.29
N LEU A 28 9.33 2.06 1.01
CA LEU A 28 8.42 1.60 -0.03
C LEU A 28 9.21 0.86 -1.10
N LEU A 29 9.05 -0.47 -1.16
CA LEU A 29 9.62 -1.28 -2.22
C LEU A 29 8.68 -1.24 -3.44
N THR A 30 9.23 -0.94 -4.61
CA THR A 30 8.54 -0.95 -5.92
C THR A 30 9.27 -1.88 -6.89
N HIS A 31 8.53 -2.49 -7.83
CA HIS A 31 9.12 -3.39 -8.83
C HIS A 31 9.09 -2.81 -10.24
N GLY A 32 7.99 -2.17 -10.66
CA GLY A 32 7.87 -1.66 -12.03
C GLY A 32 8.27 -0.20 -12.19
N THR A 33 8.61 0.16 -13.43
CA THR A 33 8.91 1.53 -13.86
C THR A 33 7.80 2.52 -13.44
N ASN A 34 6.55 2.31 -13.85
CA ASN A 34 5.45 3.26 -13.54
C ASN A 34 5.24 3.45 -12.03
N ASP A 35 5.33 2.38 -11.26
CA ASP A 35 5.16 2.41 -9.81
C ASP A 35 6.30 3.18 -9.13
N SER A 36 7.53 2.89 -9.54
CA SER A 36 8.74 3.54 -9.02
C SER A 36 8.76 5.04 -9.35
N TYR A 37 8.60 5.39 -10.63
CA TYR A 37 8.65 6.78 -11.07
C TYR A 37 7.41 7.57 -10.63
N GLY A 38 6.24 6.95 -10.57
CA GLY A 38 5.02 7.58 -10.06
C GLY A 38 5.13 7.93 -8.59
N ALA A 39 5.65 7.01 -7.76
CA ALA A 39 5.91 7.27 -6.34
C ALA A 39 6.94 8.39 -6.16
N ILE A 40 8.09 8.31 -6.84
CA ILE A 40 9.14 9.36 -6.78
C ILE A 40 8.58 10.72 -7.24
N TYR A 41 7.82 10.75 -8.34
CA TYR A 41 7.19 11.96 -8.82
C TYR A 41 6.25 12.57 -7.77
N ASN A 42 5.39 11.76 -7.15
CA ASN A 42 4.49 12.22 -6.10
C ASN A 42 5.24 12.74 -4.86
N GLN A 43 6.38 12.14 -4.47
CA GLN A 43 7.22 12.71 -3.41
C GLN A 43 7.73 14.11 -3.77
N GLN A 44 8.10 14.34 -5.04
CA GLN A 44 8.60 15.63 -5.49
C GLN A 44 7.51 16.71 -5.52
N ILE A 45 6.32 16.38 -6.02
CA ILE A 45 5.24 17.38 -6.20
C ILE A 45 4.42 17.64 -4.94
N GLN A 46 4.38 16.71 -3.99
CA GLN A 46 3.65 16.85 -2.72
C GLN A 46 4.52 17.42 -1.59
N GLY A 47 5.74 17.88 -1.92
CA GLY A 47 6.67 18.49 -0.98
C GLY A 47 7.00 17.59 0.22
N ASN A 48 6.85 18.12 1.44
CA ASN A 48 7.26 17.42 2.67
C ASN A 48 6.34 16.27 3.10
N LYS A 49 5.22 16.02 2.41
CA LYS A 49 4.21 15.02 2.84
C LYS A 49 4.78 13.60 2.94
N PHE A 50 5.69 13.22 2.05
CA PHE A 50 6.19 11.85 1.92
C PHE A 50 7.72 11.75 2.04
N THR A 51 8.40 12.76 2.59
CA THR A 51 9.87 12.82 2.62
C THR A 51 10.51 11.82 3.59
N SER A 52 9.76 11.32 4.56
CA SER A 52 10.20 10.25 5.48
C SER A 52 10.23 8.86 4.83
N ILE A 53 9.60 8.69 3.67
CA ILE A 53 9.54 7.41 2.96
C ILE A 53 10.71 7.32 1.98
N HIS A 54 11.47 6.25 2.03
CA HIS A 54 12.45 5.91 1.00
C HIS A 54 11.82 4.96 -0.03
N VAL A 55 11.65 5.46 -1.25
CA VAL A 55 11.22 4.63 -2.39
C VAL A 55 12.42 3.87 -2.94
N VAL A 56 12.32 2.53 -2.90
CA VAL A 56 13.36 1.59 -3.27
C VAL A 56 12.88 0.74 -4.45
N SER A 57 13.39 1.04 -5.64
CA SER A 57 13.02 0.33 -6.87
C SER A 57 13.93 -0.86 -7.11
N LEU A 58 13.36 -2.06 -7.17
CA LEU A 58 14.11 -3.28 -7.51
C LEU A 58 14.67 -3.23 -8.93
N GLU A 59 13.99 -2.59 -9.88
CA GLU A 59 14.53 -2.41 -11.23
C GLU A 59 15.83 -1.59 -11.21
N LEU A 60 15.87 -0.52 -10.42
CA LEU A 60 17.06 0.34 -10.28
C LEU A 60 18.16 -0.32 -9.46
N MET A 61 17.84 -1.28 -8.59
CA MET A 61 18.83 -2.08 -7.83
C MET A 61 19.76 -2.89 -8.72
N LYS A 62 19.59 -2.94 -10.04
CA LYS A 62 20.59 -3.51 -10.96
C LYS A 62 21.82 -2.62 -11.12
N SER A 63 21.71 -1.33 -10.79
CA SER A 63 22.81 -0.36 -10.85
C SER A 63 23.53 -0.27 -9.50
N GLU A 64 24.86 -0.42 -9.49
CA GLU A 64 25.64 -0.28 -8.27
C GLU A 64 25.58 1.15 -7.70
N SER A 65 25.57 2.17 -8.55
CA SER A 65 25.45 3.57 -8.10
C SER A 65 24.11 3.82 -7.39
N TYR A 66 23.04 3.15 -7.82
CA TYR A 66 21.75 3.23 -7.13
C TYR A 66 21.82 2.52 -5.78
N ARG A 67 22.47 1.34 -5.71
CA ARG A 67 22.69 0.63 -4.44
C ARG A 67 23.49 1.48 -3.46
N GLU A 68 24.56 2.14 -3.90
CA GLU A 68 25.34 3.07 -3.09
C GLU A 68 24.49 4.23 -2.57
N SER A 69 23.64 4.80 -3.42
CA SER A 69 22.68 5.85 -2.99
C SER A 69 21.67 5.36 -1.95
N MET A 70 21.27 4.09 -1.98
CA MET A 70 20.40 3.52 -0.94
C MET A 70 21.19 3.27 0.36
N ARG A 71 22.42 2.77 0.26
CA ARG A 71 23.31 2.59 1.43
C ARG A 71 23.60 3.91 2.14
N SER A 72 23.83 5.00 1.40
CA SER A 72 24.04 6.33 2.02
C SER A 72 22.79 6.88 2.72
N LYS A 73 21.60 6.34 2.43
CA LYS A 73 20.35 6.62 3.14
C LYS A 73 20.10 5.67 4.33
N GLY A 74 21.07 4.83 4.68
CA GLY A 74 20.95 3.88 5.79
C GLY A 74 20.07 2.66 5.48
N ILE A 75 19.93 2.30 4.20
CA ILE A 75 19.26 1.07 3.75
C ILE A 75 20.33 -0.01 3.55
N GLU A 76 20.14 -1.16 4.18
CA GLU A 76 21.04 -2.30 4.01
C GLU A 76 20.73 -3.02 2.70
N VAL A 77 21.69 -3.03 1.77
CA VAL A 77 21.50 -3.61 0.43
C VAL A 77 22.23 -4.96 0.35
N PRO A 78 21.56 -6.04 -0.09
CA PRO A 78 22.20 -7.35 -0.33
C PRO A 78 23.46 -7.26 -1.20
N LYS A 79 24.46 -8.09 -0.88
CA LYS A 79 25.72 -8.16 -1.67
C LYS A 79 25.56 -8.97 -2.96
N ARG A 80 24.42 -9.62 -3.17
CA ARG A 80 24.13 -10.43 -4.37
C ARG A 80 24.15 -9.55 -5.63
N LYS A 81 24.76 -10.05 -6.71
CA LYS A 81 24.79 -9.36 -8.00
C LYS A 81 23.42 -9.41 -8.70
N SER A 82 22.79 -10.57 -8.74
CA SER A 82 21.45 -10.73 -9.32
C SER A 82 20.40 -10.07 -8.45
N VAL A 83 19.51 -9.29 -9.08
CA VAL A 83 18.30 -8.77 -8.45
C VAL A 83 17.15 -9.71 -8.80
N ASP A 84 17.01 -10.75 -8.00
CA ASP A 84 16.02 -11.82 -8.13
C ASP A 84 15.17 -11.91 -6.85
N VAL A 85 14.31 -12.95 -6.77
CA VAL A 85 13.47 -13.19 -5.57
C VAL A 85 14.31 -13.30 -4.29
N GLN A 86 15.50 -13.90 -4.35
CA GLN A 86 16.36 -14.03 -3.16
C GLN A 86 16.98 -12.70 -2.75
N PHE A 87 17.37 -11.86 -3.71
CA PHE A 87 17.77 -10.48 -3.42
C PHE A 87 16.67 -9.72 -2.69
N PHE A 88 15.42 -9.82 -3.17
CA PHE A 88 14.28 -9.15 -2.52
C PHE A 88 14.06 -9.64 -1.09
N VAL A 89 14.08 -10.96 -0.88
CA VAL A 89 13.92 -11.54 0.47
C VAL A 89 15.04 -11.05 1.39
N GLU A 90 16.30 -11.11 0.94
CA GLU A 90 17.45 -10.64 1.72
C GLU A 90 17.34 -9.15 2.03
N LEU A 91 16.91 -8.32 1.07
CA LEU A 91 16.67 -6.89 1.28
C LEU A 91 15.64 -6.65 2.38
N CYS A 92 14.52 -7.36 2.37
CA CYS A 92 13.50 -7.26 3.42
C CYS A 92 14.05 -7.71 4.79
N ARG A 93 14.82 -8.80 4.84
CA ARG A 93 15.39 -9.33 6.08
C ARG A 93 16.42 -8.40 6.71
N LEU A 94 17.34 -7.88 5.90
CA LEU A 94 18.37 -6.93 6.35
C LEU A 94 17.76 -5.64 6.92
N ASN A 95 16.62 -5.21 6.39
CA ASN A 95 15.93 -3.99 6.84
C ASN A 95 14.72 -4.27 7.73
N SER A 96 14.63 -5.47 8.32
CA SER A 96 13.46 -5.89 9.13
C SER A 96 13.26 -5.07 10.40
N ASN A 97 14.30 -4.35 10.85
CA ASN A 97 14.22 -3.37 11.93
C ASN A 97 13.49 -2.06 11.54
N LYS A 98 13.15 -1.89 10.27
CA LYS A 98 12.36 -0.77 9.73
C LYS A 98 10.97 -1.26 9.36
N GLY A 99 10.01 -0.34 9.27
CA GLY A 99 8.73 -0.56 8.62
C GLY A 99 8.92 -0.65 7.11
N ILE A 100 8.49 -1.77 6.52
CA ILE A 100 8.63 -2.03 5.08
C ILE A 100 7.24 -2.13 4.47
N SER A 101 6.97 -1.33 3.46
CA SER A 101 5.80 -1.42 2.59
C SER A 101 6.21 -1.94 1.22
N ILE A 102 5.50 -2.93 0.70
CA ILE A 102 5.72 -3.52 -0.63
C ILE A 102 4.51 -3.19 -1.49
N SER A 103 4.73 -2.55 -2.64
CA SER A 103 3.64 -2.22 -3.55
C SER A 103 2.89 -3.46 -4.03
N MET A 104 1.56 -3.34 -4.16
CA MET A 104 0.70 -4.42 -4.66
C MET A 104 0.96 -4.81 -6.13
N THR A 105 1.79 -4.05 -6.85
CA THR A 105 2.20 -4.39 -8.22
C THR A 105 3.31 -5.44 -8.30
N PHE A 106 3.87 -5.87 -7.16
CA PHE A 106 4.90 -6.90 -7.13
C PHE A 106 4.41 -8.23 -7.72
N PRO A 107 5.24 -8.92 -8.51
CA PRO A 107 4.90 -10.27 -8.96
C PRO A 107 4.75 -11.22 -7.76
N VAL A 108 3.71 -12.05 -7.78
CA VAL A 108 3.38 -12.98 -6.68
C VAL A 108 4.57 -13.88 -6.29
N ALA A 109 5.44 -14.24 -7.24
CA ALA A 109 6.63 -15.04 -6.98
C ALA A 109 7.59 -14.41 -5.95
N TYR A 110 7.68 -13.07 -5.91
CA TYR A 110 8.47 -12.35 -4.92
C TYR A 110 7.84 -12.37 -3.53
N LEU A 111 6.50 -12.39 -3.48
CA LEU A 111 5.74 -12.31 -2.23
C LEU A 111 5.65 -13.66 -1.52
N LYS A 112 5.61 -14.77 -2.27
CA LYS A 112 5.44 -16.14 -1.73
C LYS A 112 6.39 -16.49 -0.57
N PRO A 113 7.71 -16.21 -0.63
CA PRO A 113 8.63 -16.57 0.46
C PRO A 113 8.40 -15.81 1.76
N LEU A 114 7.67 -14.69 1.73
CA LEU A 114 7.38 -13.84 2.88
C LEU A 114 5.89 -13.88 3.28
N ALA A 115 5.07 -14.75 2.66
CA ALA A 115 3.62 -14.68 2.73
C ALA A 115 3.07 -14.60 4.17
N ASP A 116 3.64 -15.36 5.10
CA ASP A 116 3.22 -15.40 6.51
C ASP A 116 3.56 -14.12 7.31
N GLU A 117 4.38 -13.24 6.74
CA GLU A 117 4.85 -11.99 7.34
C GLU A 117 4.25 -10.74 6.66
N LEU A 118 3.48 -10.94 5.60
CA LEU A 118 2.91 -9.86 4.79
C LEU A 118 1.49 -9.57 5.25
N ILE A 119 1.28 -8.33 5.72
CA ILE A 119 -0.04 -7.87 6.14
C ILE A 119 -0.55 -6.84 5.14
N PRO A 120 -1.67 -7.08 4.45
CA PRO A 120 -2.26 -6.10 3.54
C PRO A 120 -2.76 -4.85 4.27
N TYR A 121 -2.43 -3.68 3.73
CA TYR A 121 -2.86 -2.38 4.25
C TYR A 121 -2.95 -1.35 3.11
N GLY A 122 -4.17 -0.90 2.77
CA GLY A 122 -4.40 0.02 1.67
C GLY A 122 -3.97 -0.58 0.33
N LEU A 123 -2.95 0.01 -0.30
CA LEU A 123 -2.34 -0.45 -1.56
C LEU A 123 -0.92 -0.99 -1.40
N VAL A 124 -0.57 -1.46 -0.20
CA VAL A 124 0.71 -2.10 0.07
C VAL A 124 0.54 -3.37 0.92
N LEU A 125 1.56 -4.22 0.91
CA LEU A 125 1.76 -5.28 1.88
C LEU A 125 2.86 -4.83 2.85
N LYS A 126 2.54 -4.75 4.14
CA LYS A 126 3.48 -4.30 5.17
C LYS A 126 4.17 -5.47 5.86
N THR A 127 5.46 -5.31 6.16
CA THR A 127 6.29 -6.26 6.93
C THR A 127 7.38 -5.51 7.71
N GLY A 128 8.26 -6.25 8.41
CA GLY A 128 9.30 -5.67 9.28
C GLY A 128 8.73 -5.06 10.56
N SER A 129 9.45 -4.09 11.12
CA SER A 129 9.09 -3.39 12.36
C SER A 129 8.01 -2.35 12.07
N GLN A 130 6.75 -2.74 12.24
CA GLN A 130 5.59 -1.89 11.96
C GLN A 130 4.65 -1.80 13.18
N LYS A 131 3.89 -0.70 13.25
CA LYS A 131 2.76 -0.60 14.18
C LYS A 131 1.78 -1.74 13.91
N LYS A 132 1.23 -2.33 14.97
CA LYS A 132 0.16 -3.32 14.85
C LYS A 132 -1.01 -2.70 14.08
N LEU A 133 -1.35 -3.30 12.95
CA LEU A 133 -2.42 -2.83 12.09
C LEU A 133 -3.78 -3.12 12.74
N CYS A 134 -4.70 -2.18 12.60
CA CYS A 134 -6.07 -2.33 13.07
C CYS A 134 -7.07 -1.93 11.97
N ALA A 135 -8.23 -2.58 11.98
CA ALA A 135 -9.23 -2.40 10.93
C ALA A 135 -9.87 -1.00 10.94
N SER A 136 -9.91 -0.31 12.08
CA SER A 136 -10.36 1.08 12.16
C SER A 136 -9.38 2.06 11.49
N ASP A 137 -8.07 1.85 11.65
CA ASP A 137 -7.06 2.67 10.96
C ASP A 137 -7.16 2.45 9.44
N LEU A 138 -7.38 1.20 9.00
CA LEU A 138 -7.61 0.88 7.59
C LEU A 138 -8.92 1.47 7.05
N GLU A 139 -9.98 1.49 7.86
CA GLU A 139 -11.27 2.14 7.54
C GLU A 139 -11.08 3.64 7.35
N ASP A 140 -10.34 4.32 8.24
CA ASP A 140 -10.05 5.74 8.14
C ASP A 140 -9.19 6.07 6.90
N LEU A 141 -8.11 5.31 6.70
CA LEU A 141 -7.27 5.39 5.50
C LEU A 141 -8.15 5.31 4.24
N TRP A 142 -8.97 4.27 4.16
CA TRP A 142 -9.81 4.00 3.01
C TRP A 142 -10.86 5.08 2.77
N ASN A 143 -11.58 5.52 3.80
CA ASN A 143 -12.70 6.45 3.64
C ASN A 143 -12.26 7.91 3.48
N HIS A 144 -11.18 8.30 4.15
CA HIS A 144 -10.83 9.71 4.32
C HIS A 144 -9.52 10.13 3.68
N GLN A 145 -8.56 9.21 3.50
CA GLN A 145 -7.22 9.58 3.04
C GLN A 145 -6.96 9.22 1.58
N LEU A 146 -7.37 8.02 1.13
CA LEU A 146 -7.15 7.59 -0.25
C LEU A 146 -8.01 8.38 -1.24
N ASN A 147 -7.38 8.87 -2.32
CA ASN A 147 -8.05 9.61 -3.39
C ASN A 147 -8.95 8.71 -4.24
N LYS A 148 -8.60 7.42 -4.40
CA LYS A 148 -9.40 6.38 -5.08
C LYS A 148 -9.87 6.76 -6.49
N LYS A 149 -9.18 7.67 -7.20
CA LYS A 149 -9.62 8.15 -8.54
C LYS A 149 -9.65 7.04 -9.58
N ASN A 150 -8.79 6.02 -9.46
CA ASN A 150 -8.83 4.84 -10.33
C ASN A 150 -10.05 3.94 -10.07
N LEU A 151 -10.72 4.07 -8.93
CA LEU A 151 -12.00 3.38 -8.65
C LEU A 151 -13.21 4.21 -9.06
N THR A 152 -13.16 5.53 -8.87
CA THR A 152 -14.35 6.39 -8.88
C THR A 152 -14.43 7.35 -10.06
N LYS A 153 -13.31 7.66 -10.72
CA LYS A 153 -13.23 8.73 -11.72
C LYS A 153 -12.70 8.27 -13.08
N PHE A 154 -11.62 7.48 -13.10
CA PHE A 154 -10.97 7.07 -14.34
C PHE A 154 -11.50 5.73 -14.85
N ASN A 155 -11.68 5.60 -16.17
CA ASN A 155 -12.29 4.40 -16.80
C ASN A 155 -11.44 3.78 -17.91
N SER A 156 -10.19 4.22 -18.07
CA SER A 156 -9.23 3.66 -19.02
C SER A 156 -8.87 2.22 -18.67
N ALA A 157 -8.29 1.47 -19.62
CA ALA A 157 -7.81 0.11 -19.37
C ALA A 157 -6.73 0.09 -18.27
N GLU A 158 -5.86 1.10 -18.26
CA GLU A 158 -4.85 1.30 -17.22
C GLU A 158 -5.49 1.52 -15.85
N SER A 159 -6.46 2.43 -15.73
CA SER A 159 -7.23 2.64 -14.49
C SER A 159 -7.84 1.34 -13.97
N LYS A 160 -8.49 0.57 -14.86
CA LYS A 160 -9.10 -0.72 -14.50
C LYS A 160 -8.08 -1.76 -14.03
N ASN A 161 -6.83 -1.67 -14.48
CA ASN A 161 -5.76 -2.53 -13.98
C ASN A 161 -5.34 -2.10 -12.57
N TYR A 162 -5.12 -0.80 -12.33
CA TYR A 162 -4.82 -0.28 -11.00
C TYR A 162 -5.94 -0.50 -9.98
N ALA A 163 -7.20 -0.36 -10.40
CA ALA A 163 -8.38 -0.62 -9.58
C ALA A 163 -8.39 -2.02 -8.95
N ARG A 164 -7.80 -3.03 -9.62
CA ARG A 164 -7.73 -4.40 -9.09
C ARG A 164 -6.92 -4.50 -7.80
N ASN A 165 -5.95 -3.62 -7.60
CA ASN A 165 -5.08 -3.62 -6.42
C ASN A 165 -5.80 -3.11 -5.16
N TYR A 166 -6.95 -2.46 -5.30
CA TYR A 166 -7.77 -2.01 -4.16
C TYR A 166 -8.63 -3.14 -3.56
N ARG A 167 -8.89 -4.22 -4.33
CA ARG A 167 -9.79 -5.31 -3.93
C ARG A 167 -9.44 -6.00 -2.60
N PRO A 168 -8.16 -6.24 -2.26
CA PRO A 168 -7.84 -6.86 -0.98
C PRO A 168 -8.29 -6.00 0.20
N THR A 169 -8.11 -4.68 0.12
CA THR A 169 -8.58 -3.76 1.16
C THR A 169 -10.10 -3.73 1.25
N GLU A 170 -10.81 -3.70 0.11
CA GLU A 170 -12.28 -3.80 0.09
C GLU A 170 -12.76 -5.08 0.80
N LYS A 171 -12.12 -6.22 0.53
CA LYS A 171 -12.45 -7.49 1.16
C LYS A 171 -12.25 -7.43 2.68
N ILE A 172 -11.11 -6.93 3.14
CA ILE A 172 -10.79 -6.83 4.58
C ILE A 172 -11.81 -5.94 5.29
N LEU A 173 -12.16 -4.79 4.69
CA LEU A 173 -13.15 -3.88 5.28
C LEU A 173 -14.55 -4.48 5.30
N ASN A 174 -14.95 -5.19 4.24
CA ASN A 174 -16.23 -5.90 4.23
C ASN A 174 -16.31 -6.96 5.33
N ASP A 175 -15.26 -7.77 5.49
CA ASP A 175 -15.18 -8.78 6.56
C ASP A 175 -15.26 -8.12 7.94
N TYR A 176 -14.57 -7.00 8.13
CA TYR A 176 -14.64 -6.19 9.34
C TYR A 176 -16.05 -5.65 9.62
N TYR A 177 -16.73 -5.08 8.62
CA TYR A 177 -18.10 -4.58 8.79
C TYR A 177 -19.10 -5.70 9.09
N ASN A 178 -18.96 -6.85 8.43
CA ASN A 178 -19.77 -8.03 8.69
C ASN A 178 -19.56 -8.54 10.13
N SER A 179 -18.33 -8.49 10.64
CA SER A 179 -18.03 -8.84 12.03
C SER A 179 -18.68 -7.88 13.04
N LYS A 180 -18.72 -6.57 12.74
CA LYS A 180 -19.42 -5.57 13.56
C LYS A 180 -20.93 -5.81 13.60
N GLN A 181 -21.55 -6.09 12.45
CA GLN A 181 -23.00 -6.32 12.35
C GLN A 181 -23.44 -7.64 12.99
N SER A 182 -22.59 -8.67 12.92
CA SER A 182 -22.87 -9.97 13.54
C SER A 182 -22.58 -10.00 15.05
N ASN A 183 -21.92 -8.96 15.59
CA ASN A 183 -21.61 -8.85 17.01
C ASN A 183 -22.89 -8.84 17.86
N TYR A 184 -22.97 -9.80 18.79
CA TYR A 184 -24.09 -10.02 19.70
C TYR A 184 -24.52 -8.74 20.44
N TYR A 185 -23.56 -7.93 20.87
CA TYR A 185 -23.82 -6.69 21.60
C TYR A 185 -24.37 -5.55 20.72
N MET A 186 -24.17 -5.62 19.40
CA MET A 186 -24.66 -4.61 18.44
C MET A 186 -26.02 -4.99 17.81
N LYS A 187 -26.39 -6.28 17.81
CA LYS A 187 -27.70 -6.75 17.31
C LYS A 187 -28.90 -6.25 18.12
N SER A 188 -28.71 -5.94 19.40
CA SER A 188 -29.80 -5.56 20.32
C SER A 188 -30.34 -4.13 20.13
N ILE A 189 -29.64 -3.27 19.37
CA ILE A 189 -30.02 -1.85 19.19
C ILE A 189 -31.11 -1.68 18.10
N GLY A 190 -31.34 -2.70 17.25
CA GLY A 190 -32.27 -2.63 16.12
C GLY A 190 -33.72 -3.08 16.38
N VAL A 191 -34.05 -3.66 17.55
CA VAL A 191 -35.34 -4.37 17.77
C VAL A 191 -36.18 -3.73 18.90
N GLN A 192 -36.25 -2.40 18.98
CA GLN A 192 -37.14 -1.72 19.95
C GLN A 192 -38.08 -0.65 19.37
N LYS A 193 -38.33 -0.61 18.05
CA LYS A 193 -39.41 0.21 17.50
C LYS A 193 -40.45 -0.65 16.79
N THR A 194 -41.35 -1.24 17.57
CA THR A 194 -42.77 -1.49 17.21
C THR A 194 -43.47 -2.26 18.33
N LYS A 195 -43.93 -1.57 19.37
CA LYS A 195 -45.14 -1.99 20.09
C LYS A 195 -46.14 -0.85 20.10
N LYS A 196 -47.14 -1.01 19.23
CA LYS A 196 -48.38 -0.23 19.13
C LYS A 196 -48.97 0.04 20.51
N LYS A 197 -49.19 1.31 20.86
CA LYS A 197 -50.24 1.69 21.82
C LYS A 197 -51.51 1.99 21.04
N LYS A 198 -52.53 1.13 21.18
CA LYS A 198 -53.93 1.51 20.89
C LYS A 198 -54.53 2.04 22.20
N PRO A 199 -55.07 3.26 22.25
CA PRO A 199 -55.91 3.67 23.37
C PRO A 199 -57.31 3.06 23.23
N ARG A 200 -57.88 2.68 24.37
CA ARG A 200 -59.31 2.43 24.56
C ARG A 200 -60.04 3.75 24.74
#